data_AF-A0A151TTE3-F1
#
_entry.id   AF-A0A151TTE3-F1
#
_cell.length_a   1.000
_cell.length_b   1.000
_cell.length_c   1.000
_cell.angle_alpha   90.00
_cell.angle_beta   90.00
_cell.angle_gamma   90.00
#
_symmetry.space_group_name_H-M   'P 1'
#
loop_
_entity.id
_entity.type
_entity.pdbx_description
1 polymer ?
#
loop_
_entity_poly.entity_id
_entity_poly.type
_entity_poly.pdbx_seq_one_letter_code
_entity_poly.pdbx_strand_id
1 'polypeptide(L)'
;MHTLGINPPDANWYMDIGPTSHMTSAQGNLTYYFNMSNKHGIIVGNSHSIPIHDYGHTKLSFPCLPLTLNNVLHAPQLVKNLVSVRKFTTINFISVEFDPFGFFVKDFQMGKLVMRCESRGELYPIIKPTNSYTFATVAPSLWHDRLGHPGSPVLTSLRKNKLIKYNQIKVSRICHSCPLGKHVKLPHCNFHHNLIIILKKY
;
A
#
# COMPACT_ATOMS: atom_id res chain seq x y z
N MET A 1 -3.49 32.52 -24.84
CA MET A 1 -4.79 32.08 -24.29
C MET A 1 -4.71 30.58 -24.10
N HIS A 2 -4.50 30.09 -22.89
CA HIS A 2 -4.46 28.65 -22.61
C HIS A 2 -5.85 28.19 -22.19
N THR A 3 -6.51 27.45 -23.09
CA THR A 3 -7.79 26.77 -22.83
C THR A 3 -7.57 25.74 -21.73
N LEU A 4 -8.21 25.95 -20.57
CA LEU A 4 -8.30 24.94 -19.52
C LEU A 4 -9.12 23.77 -20.08
N GLY A 5 -8.42 22.72 -20.51
CA GLY A 5 -9.06 21.47 -20.91
C GLY A 5 -9.94 20.97 -19.77
N ILE A 6 -11.24 20.85 -20.03
CA ILE A 6 -12.22 20.26 -19.12
C ILE A 6 -11.87 18.77 -19.03
N ASN A 7 -11.01 18.43 -18.08
CA ASN A 7 -10.83 17.05 -17.66
C ASN A 7 -12.14 16.59 -17.00
N PRO A 8 -12.58 15.34 -17.23
CA PRO A 8 -13.76 14.80 -16.55
C PRO A 8 -13.60 14.96 -15.03
N PRO A 9 -14.71 15.19 -14.29
CA PRO A 9 -14.67 15.34 -12.84
C PRO A 9 -14.06 14.08 -12.23
N ASP A 10 -12.86 14.24 -11.68
CA ASP A 10 -12.14 13.17 -11.02
C ASP A 10 -12.37 13.28 -9.51
N ALA A 11 -12.89 12.22 -8.91
CA ALA A 11 -13.14 12.14 -7.48
C ALA A 11 -11.86 11.99 -6.64
N ASN A 12 -10.69 11.85 -7.27
CA ASN A 12 -9.42 11.75 -6.57
C ASN A 12 -9.09 13.00 -5.76
N TRP A 13 -8.33 12.78 -4.68
CA TRP A 13 -7.71 13.82 -3.87
C TRP A 13 -6.31 14.10 -4.37
N TYR A 14 -5.89 15.36 -4.34
CA TYR A 14 -4.58 15.80 -4.82
C TYR A 14 -3.82 16.50 -3.72
N MET A 15 -2.58 16.10 -3.52
CA MET A 15 -1.70 16.68 -2.51
C MET A 15 -1.18 18.03 -3.01
N ASP A 16 -1.35 19.08 -2.21
CA ASP A 16 -0.99 20.44 -2.61
C ASP A 16 -0.44 21.25 -1.42
N ILE A 17 0.67 21.95 -1.66
CA ILE A 17 1.35 22.81 -0.68
C ILE A 17 0.70 24.21 -0.64
N GLY A 18 0.06 24.66 -1.72
CA GLY A 18 -0.52 25.99 -1.86
C GLY A 18 -1.72 26.29 -0.93
N PRO A 19 -2.76 25.45 -0.86
CA PRO A 19 -3.97 25.78 -0.12
C PRO A 19 -3.77 25.67 1.39
N THR A 20 -4.41 26.58 2.13
CA THR A 20 -4.41 26.60 3.60
C THR A 20 -5.40 25.60 4.22
N SER A 21 -6.31 25.05 3.41
CA SER A 21 -7.35 24.12 3.84
C SER A 21 -7.54 22.97 2.87
N HIS A 22 -8.03 21.84 3.37
CA HIS A 22 -8.53 20.77 2.51
C HIS A 22 -9.83 21.23 1.84
N MET A 23 -10.05 20.88 0.57
CA MET A 23 -11.19 21.34 -0.21
C MET A 23 -11.74 20.22 -1.09
N THR A 24 -13.07 20.12 -1.19
CA THR A 24 -13.76 19.16 -2.06
C THR A 24 -14.85 19.87 -2.87
N SER A 25 -15.05 19.43 -4.11
CA SER A 25 -16.21 19.86 -4.92
C SER A 25 -17.46 19.05 -4.65
N ALA A 26 -17.30 17.82 -4.14
CA ALA A 26 -18.41 16.90 -3.91
C ALA A 26 -18.75 16.82 -2.41
N GLN A 27 -20.02 17.07 -2.10
CA GLN A 27 -20.57 16.95 -0.74
C GLN A 27 -20.42 15.53 -0.19
N GLY A 28 -20.73 14.50 -1.01
CA GLY A 28 -20.70 13.08 -0.63
C GLY A 28 -19.34 12.52 -0.18
N ASN A 29 -18.27 13.32 -0.20
CA ASN A 29 -16.96 12.95 0.33
C ASN A 29 -16.84 13.15 1.85
N LEU A 30 -17.82 13.79 2.52
CA LEU A 30 -17.75 14.18 3.93
C LEU A 30 -18.67 13.32 4.81
N THR A 31 -18.23 13.01 6.03
CA THR A 31 -19.00 12.20 6.99
C THR A 31 -19.80 13.00 8.00
N TYR A 32 -19.43 14.27 8.24
CA TYR A 32 -20.12 15.19 9.15
C TYR A 32 -20.20 16.55 8.48
N TYR A 33 -21.39 17.15 8.45
CA TYR A 33 -21.61 18.46 7.83
C TYR A 33 -21.89 19.49 8.92
N PHE A 34 -21.10 20.55 8.90
CA PHE A 34 -21.32 21.73 9.72
C PHE A 34 -21.67 22.89 8.82
N ASN A 35 -22.77 23.56 9.14
CA ASN A 35 -23.18 24.74 8.40
C ASN A 35 -22.23 25.89 8.74
N MET A 36 -21.81 26.64 7.72
CA MET A 36 -20.93 27.78 7.93
C MET A 36 -21.78 29.01 8.17
N SER A 37 -21.80 29.52 9.41
CA SER A 37 -22.59 30.71 9.76
C SER A 37 -22.18 31.96 8.98
N ASN A 38 -20.95 32.00 8.47
CA ASN A 38 -20.43 33.09 7.66
C ASN A 38 -20.08 32.60 6.25
N LYS A 39 -20.68 33.21 5.22
CA LYS A 39 -20.41 32.94 3.80
C LYS A 39 -19.06 33.53 3.36
N HIS A 40 -17.97 33.06 3.92
CA HIS A 40 -16.64 33.41 3.42
C HIS A 40 -16.32 32.55 2.19
N GLY A 41 -15.77 33.18 1.15
CA GLY A 41 -15.24 32.46 0.00
C GLY A 41 -13.72 32.26 0.11
N ILE A 42 -13.21 31.31 -0.64
CA ILE A 42 -11.76 31.04 -0.76
C ILE A 42 -11.21 31.99 -1.81
N ILE A 43 -10.21 32.80 -1.42
CA ILE A 43 -9.47 33.61 -2.38
C ILE A 43 -8.46 32.70 -3.08
N VAL A 44 -8.57 32.59 -4.40
CA VAL A 44 -7.62 31.89 -5.25
C VAL A 44 -6.59 32.86 -5.85
N GLY A 45 -5.49 32.34 -6.40
CA GLY A 45 -4.35 33.14 -6.86
C GLY A 45 -4.65 34.18 -7.95
N ASN A 46 -5.80 34.10 -8.61
CA ASN A 46 -6.31 35.10 -9.56
C ASN A 46 -7.25 36.14 -8.90
N SER A 47 -7.19 36.26 -7.57
CA SER A 47 -8.01 37.16 -6.72
C SER A 47 -9.52 36.92 -6.80
N HIS A 48 -9.98 35.86 -7.45
CA HIS A 48 -11.38 35.47 -7.41
C HIS A 48 -11.73 34.75 -6.11
N SER A 49 -12.99 34.86 -5.71
CA SER A 49 -13.53 34.20 -4.54
C SER A 49 -14.39 33.01 -4.95
N ILE A 50 -14.03 31.81 -4.49
CA ILE A 50 -14.84 30.60 -4.66
C ILE A 50 -15.76 30.47 -3.45
N PRO A 51 -17.09 30.40 -3.62
CA PRO A 51 -18.02 30.27 -2.50
C PRO A 51 -17.82 28.94 -1.77
N ILE A 52 -17.78 29.01 -0.44
CA ILE A 52 -17.84 27.84 0.44
C ILE A 52 -19.30 27.67 0.88
N HIS A 53 -19.81 26.44 0.76
CA HIS A 53 -21.17 26.12 1.20
C HIS A 53 -21.19 25.59 2.64
N ASP A 54 -20.32 24.63 2.92
CA ASP A 54 -20.27 23.93 4.19
C ASP A 54 -18.86 23.36 4.42
N TYR A 55 -18.66 22.69 5.55
CA TYR A 55 -17.42 21.95 5.81
C TYR A 55 -17.69 20.67 6.59
N GLY A 56 -16.70 19.78 6.57
CA GLY A 56 -16.79 18.50 7.24
C GLY A 56 -15.47 17.81 7.48
N HIS A 57 -15.55 16.51 7.71
CA HIS A 57 -14.40 15.64 7.91
C HIS A 57 -14.46 14.48 6.92
N THR A 58 -13.30 13.97 6.54
CA THR A 58 -13.22 12.71 5.79
C THR A 58 -12.00 11.91 6.21
N LYS A 59 -12.02 10.62 5.92
CA LYS A 59 -10.90 9.71 6.14
C LYS A 59 -10.44 9.15 4.82
N LEU A 60 -9.15 9.26 4.59
CA LEU A 60 -8.45 8.57 3.52
C LEU A 60 -8.05 7.19 4.06
N SER A 61 -8.84 6.17 3.71
CA SER A 61 -8.60 4.80 4.14
C SER A 61 -7.48 4.15 3.34
N PHE A 62 -6.42 3.73 4.03
CA PHE A 62 -5.32 2.95 3.46
C PHE A 62 -5.15 1.62 4.20
N PRO A 63 -4.50 0.60 3.58
CA PRO A 63 -4.38 -0.73 4.16
C PRO A 63 -3.71 -0.78 5.54
N CYS A 64 -2.80 0.18 5.83
CA CYS A 64 -2.00 0.17 7.05
C CYS A 64 -2.45 1.19 8.10
N LEU A 65 -2.95 2.36 7.69
CA LEU A 65 -3.33 3.43 8.62
C LEU A 65 -4.41 4.33 7.99
N PRO A 66 -5.55 4.54 8.64
CA PRO A 66 -6.51 5.55 8.21
C PRO A 66 -5.96 6.95 8.49
N LEU A 67 -5.86 7.78 7.46
CA LEU A 67 -5.43 9.18 7.59
C LEU A 67 -6.66 10.10 7.55
N THR A 68 -6.69 11.10 8.42
CA THR A 68 -7.86 11.96 8.60
C THR A 68 -7.65 13.33 7.96
N LEU A 69 -8.68 13.84 7.28
CA LEU A 69 -8.78 15.21 6.83
C LEU A 69 -9.86 15.90 7.66
N ASN A 70 -9.46 16.83 8.52
CA ASN A 70 -10.39 17.61 9.33
C ASN A 70 -10.65 18.99 8.71
N ASN A 71 -11.89 19.49 8.90
CA ASN A 71 -12.29 20.83 8.44
C ASN A 71 -12.07 21.00 6.93
N VAL A 72 -12.54 20.02 6.17
CA VAL A 72 -12.57 20.02 4.71
C VAL A 72 -13.67 20.94 4.24
N LEU A 73 -13.34 21.95 3.45
CA LEU A 73 -14.27 22.93 2.91
C LEU A 73 -14.96 22.35 1.67
N HIS A 74 -16.29 22.52 1.59
CA HIS A 74 -17.06 22.20 0.40
C HIS A 74 -17.18 23.42 -0.50
N ALA A 75 -16.54 23.33 -1.66
CA ALA A 75 -16.44 24.37 -2.67
C ALA A 75 -16.87 23.80 -4.03
N PRO A 76 -18.16 23.88 -4.41
CA PRO A 76 -18.70 23.18 -5.59
C PRO A 76 -18.04 23.57 -6.92
N GLN A 77 -17.49 24.78 -7.02
CA GLN A 77 -16.83 25.29 -8.23
C GLN A 77 -15.37 24.81 -8.36
N LEU A 78 -14.89 23.98 -7.43
CA LEU A 78 -13.53 23.46 -7.45
C LEU A 78 -13.37 22.36 -8.52
N VAL A 79 -12.29 22.45 -9.30
CA VAL A 79 -12.02 21.48 -10.38
C VAL A 79 -11.44 20.16 -9.84
N LYS A 80 -10.67 20.22 -8.75
CA LYS A 80 -9.96 19.07 -8.16
C LYS A 80 -10.04 19.11 -6.64
N ASN A 81 -10.25 17.96 -5.98
CA ASN A 81 -10.23 17.91 -4.52
C ASN A 81 -8.78 18.08 -4.02
N LEU A 82 -8.57 18.99 -3.07
CA LEU A 82 -7.24 19.37 -2.61
C LEU A 82 -7.00 18.95 -1.17
N VAL A 83 -5.83 18.38 -0.92
CA VAL A 83 -5.30 18.10 0.42
C VAL A 83 -4.20 19.11 0.72
N SER A 84 -4.48 20.05 1.62
CA SER A 84 -3.45 20.93 2.18
C SER A 84 -2.38 20.11 2.92
N VAL A 85 -1.15 20.12 2.41
CA VAL A 85 0.00 19.42 2.99
C VAL A 85 0.21 19.82 4.44
N ARG A 86 0.15 21.12 4.74
CA ARG A 86 0.38 21.65 6.10
C ARG A 86 -0.61 21.08 7.11
N LYS A 87 -1.90 21.07 6.80
CA LYS A 87 -2.92 20.51 7.70
C LYS A 87 -2.79 18.99 7.80
N PHE A 88 -2.53 18.32 6.68
CA PHE A 88 -2.43 16.87 6.63
C PHE A 88 -1.33 16.32 7.53
N THR A 89 -0.13 16.88 7.42
CA THR A 89 1.05 16.48 8.20
C THR A 89 0.87 16.81 9.68
N THR A 90 0.29 17.97 9.99
CA THR A 90 0.07 18.42 11.37
C THR A 90 -0.95 17.55 12.10
N ILE A 91 -2.09 17.25 11.46
CA ILE A 91 -3.18 16.49 12.09
C ILE A 91 -2.81 15.02 12.28
N ASN A 92 -2.17 14.40 11.28
CA ASN A 92 -1.88 12.97 11.30
C ASN A 92 -0.50 12.64 11.88
N PHE A 93 0.31 13.66 12.21
CA PHE A 93 1.67 13.50 12.70
C PHE A 93 2.54 12.65 11.77
N ILE A 94 2.57 13.06 10.50
CA ILE A 94 3.26 12.39 9.39
C ILE A 94 4.16 13.38 8.65
N SER A 95 5.16 12.86 7.94
CA SER A 95 5.92 13.60 6.94
C SER A 95 5.52 13.21 5.52
N VAL A 96 5.74 14.14 4.59
CA VAL A 96 5.55 13.93 3.15
C VAL A 96 6.85 14.27 2.46
N GLU A 97 7.34 13.35 1.62
CA GLU A 97 8.57 13.51 0.85
C GLU A 97 8.27 13.31 -0.63
N PHE A 98 8.61 14.31 -1.44
CA PHE A 98 8.37 14.29 -2.88
C PHE A 98 9.61 13.81 -3.64
N ASP A 99 9.38 13.09 -4.72
CA ASP A 99 10.39 12.67 -5.69
C ASP A 99 9.85 12.84 -7.14
N PRO A 100 10.68 12.64 -8.17
CA PRO A 100 10.24 12.82 -9.56
C PRO A 100 9.10 11.90 -10.02
N PHE A 101 8.77 10.87 -9.25
CA PHE A 101 7.75 9.88 -9.59
C PHE A 101 6.50 9.98 -8.68
N GLY A 102 6.48 10.91 -7.72
CA GLY A 102 5.36 11.09 -6.79
C GLY A 102 5.80 11.47 -5.39
N PHE A 103 5.23 10.81 -4.37
CA PHE A 103 5.56 11.11 -2.97
C PHE A 103 5.36 9.93 -2.02
N PHE A 104 6.09 9.99 -0.91
CA PHE A 104 5.95 9.11 0.23
C PHE A 104 5.25 9.82 1.38
N VAL A 105 4.42 9.09 2.10
CA VAL A 105 3.92 9.47 3.42
C VAL A 105 4.58 8.56 4.44
N LYS A 106 5.20 9.14 5.47
CA LYS A 106 5.87 8.40 6.54
C LYS A 106 5.35 8.84 7.89
N ASP A 107 5.39 7.92 8.84
CA ASP A 107 5.23 8.24 10.25
C ASP A 107 6.34 9.22 10.68
N PHE A 108 5.97 10.32 11.32
CA PHE A 108 6.93 11.38 11.63
C PHE A 108 7.94 10.96 12.70
N GLN A 109 7.55 10.13 13.68
CA GLN A 109 8.44 9.70 14.75
C GLN A 109 9.38 8.57 14.32
N MET A 110 8.81 7.55 13.67
CA MET A 110 9.53 6.32 13.35
C MET A 110 10.22 6.39 11.97
N GLY A 111 9.85 7.36 11.13
CA GLY A 111 10.28 7.41 9.72
C GLY A 111 9.75 6.23 8.89
N LYS A 112 8.79 5.45 9.43
CA LYS A 112 8.26 4.25 8.79
C LYS A 112 7.35 4.64 7.64
N LEU A 113 7.51 3.99 6.49
CA LEU A 113 6.63 4.18 5.33
C LEU A 113 5.19 3.81 5.68
N VAL A 114 4.28 4.78 5.53
CA VAL A 114 2.83 4.60 5.67
C VAL A 114 2.21 4.35 4.30
N MET A 115 2.65 5.09 3.27
CA MET A 115 2.10 4.99 1.92
C MET A 115 3.07 5.53 0.87
N ARG A 116 2.98 4.94 -0.33
CA ARG A 116 3.55 5.48 -1.57
C ARG A 116 2.43 5.86 -2.53
N CYS A 117 2.48 7.06 -3.08
CA CYS A 117 1.61 7.54 -4.15
C CYS A 117 2.45 7.82 -5.40
N GLU A 118 2.16 7.11 -6.49
CA GLU A 118 2.80 7.36 -7.78
C GLU A 118 2.06 8.46 -8.55
N SER A 119 2.82 9.31 -9.21
CA SER A 119 2.35 10.42 -10.03
C SER A 119 2.93 10.28 -11.44
N ARG A 120 2.05 10.25 -12.46
CA ARG A 120 2.45 10.13 -13.87
C ARG A 120 2.42 11.46 -14.63
N GLY A 121 1.99 12.53 -13.99
CA GLY A 121 1.87 13.86 -14.58
C GLY A 121 2.16 14.94 -13.55
N GLU A 122 1.79 16.18 -13.89
CA GLU A 122 2.17 17.39 -13.14
C GLU A 122 1.51 17.57 -11.77
N LEU A 123 0.70 16.61 -11.31
CA LEU A 123 -0.04 16.67 -10.06
C LEU A 123 0.26 15.44 -9.19
N TYR A 124 -0.04 15.55 -7.90
CA TYR A 124 0.20 14.51 -6.90
C TYR A 124 -1.10 13.84 -6.44
N PRO A 125 -1.71 12.93 -7.22
CA PRO A 125 -2.93 12.25 -6.82
C PRO A 125 -2.69 11.28 -5.66
N ILE A 126 -3.62 11.29 -4.71
CA ILE A 126 -3.75 10.28 -3.66
C ILE A 126 -4.64 9.17 -4.23
N ILE A 127 -4.00 8.21 -4.89
CA ILE A 127 -4.69 7.08 -5.50
C ILE A 127 -4.86 6.01 -4.42
N LYS A 128 -6.12 5.67 -4.10
CA LYS A 128 -6.39 4.48 -3.28
C LYS A 128 -5.84 3.27 -4.03
N PRO A 129 -5.06 2.39 -3.39
CA PRO A 129 -4.64 1.16 -4.04
C PRO A 129 -5.91 0.34 -4.38
N THR A 130 -6.31 0.37 -5.66
CA THR A 130 -7.44 -0.41 -6.20
C THR A 130 -7.15 -1.90 -6.13
N ASN A 131 -5.86 -2.23 -6.17
CA ASN A 131 -5.38 -3.54 -5.80
C ASN A 131 -4.84 -3.42 -4.39
N SER A 132 -5.49 -4.12 -3.45
CA SER A 132 -4.79 -4.58 -2.26
C SER A 132 -3.40 -5.00 -2.72
N TYR A 133 -2.34 -4.54 -2.05
CA TYR A 133 -1.05 -5.19 -2.17
C TYR A 133 -1.25 -6.62 -1.66
N THR A 134 -1.87 -7.47 -2.47
CA THR A 134 -1.57 -8.88 -2.47
C THR A 134 -0.09 -8.86 -2.73
N PHE A 135 0.71 -9.09 -1.68
CA PHE A 135 1.97 -9.80 -1.84
C PHE A 135 1.75 -10.73 -3.02
N ALA A 136 2.36 -10.43 -4.17
CA ALA A 136 2.16 -11.20 -5.39
C ALA A 136 2.19 -12.65 -4.96
N THR A 137 1.10 -13.40 -5.14
CA THR A 137 0.91 -14.69 -4.46
C THR A 137 2.09 -15.58 -4.79
N VAL A 138 3.06 -15.59 -3.88
CA VAL A 138 4.38 -16.13 -4.16
C VAL A 138 4.19 -17.63 -4.27
N ALA A 139 4.73 -18.26 -5.32
CA ALA A 139 4.64 -19.70 -5.47
C ALA A 139 5.13 -20.41 -4.19
N PRO A 140 4.52 -21.54 -3.77
CA PRO A 140 4.94 -22.27 -2.57
C PRO A 140 6.45 -22.56 -2.55
N SER A 141 7.05 -22.81 -3.72
CA SER A 141 8.49 -23.04 -3.90
C SER A 141 9.35 -21.84 -3.48
N LEU A 142 8.91 -20.61 -3.76
CA LEU A 142 9.69 -19.43 -3.40
C LEU A 142 9.56 -19.10 -1.90
N TRP A 143 8.41 -19.40 -1.26
CA TRP A 143 8.32 -19.37 0.20
C TRP A 143 9.20 -20.44 0.85
N HIS A 144 9.27 -21.62 0.24
CA HIS A 144 10.18 -22.68 0.66
C HIS A 144 11.65 -22.23 0.59
N ASP A 145 12.09 -21.60 -0.50
CA ASP A 145 13.48 -21.14 -0.62
C ASP A 145 13.79 -19.99 0.36
N ARG A 146 12.90 -19.02 0.51
CA ARG A 146 13.11 -17.84 1.37
C ARG A 146 13.08 -18.12 2.87
N LEU A 147 12.33 -19.13 3.30
CA LEU A 147 12.15 -19.47 4.72
C LEU A 147 13.13 -20.55 5.20
N GLY A 148 14.13 -20.89 4.38
CA GLY A 148 15.14 -21.90 4.76
C GLY A 148 14.65 -23.34 4.60
N HIS A 149 14.01 -23.62 3.46
CA HIS A 149 13.57 -24.96 3.09
C HIS A 149 12.59 -25.66 4.07
N PRO A 150 11.58 -24.97 4.64
CA PRO A 150 10.61 -25.60 5.50
C PRO A 150 9.80 -26.66 4.76
N GLY A 151 9.45 -27.73 5.48
CA GLY A 151 8.57 -28.76 4.94
C GLY A 151 7.17 -28.22 4.62
N SER A 152 6.46 -28.92 3.73
CA SER A 152 5.07 -28.62 3.36
C SER A 152 4.12 -28.43 4.57
N PRO A 153 4.23 -29.20 5.68
CA PRO A 153 3.39 -28.98 6.87
C PRO A 153 3.58 -27.59 7.51
N VAL A 154 4.82 -27.10 7.57
CA VAL A 154 5.15 -25.79 8.14
C VAL A 154 4.59 -24.68 7.26
N LEU A 155 4.79 -24.75 5.94
CA LEU A 155 4.21 -23.79 4.99
C LEU A 155 2.67 -23.78 5.04
N THR A 156 2.07 -24.95 5.23
CA THR A 156 0.61 -25.07 5.38
C THR A 156 0.14 -24.42 6.68
N SER A 157 0.86 -24.59 7.78
CA SER A 157 0.58 -23.96 9.07
C SER A 157 0.70 -22.43 8.99
N LEU A 158 1.81 -21.92 8.41
CA LEU A 158 2.02 -20.48 8.19
C LEU A 158 0.91 -19.86 7.35
N ARG A 159 0.44 -20.57 6.31
CA ARG A 159 -0.69 -20.12 5.49
C ARG A 159 -2.00 -20.10 6.29
N LYS A 160 -2.29 -21.15 7.05
CA LYS A 160 -3.50 -21.23 7.92
C LYS A 160 -3.52 -20.07 8.94
N ASN A 161 -2.36 -19.72 9.49
CA ASN A 161 -2.18 -18.61 10.42
C ASN A 161 -2.11 -17.24 9.74
N LYS A 162 -2.37 -17.15 8.43
CA LYS A 162 -2.36 -15.91 7.63
C LYS A 162 -1.02 -15.16 7.64
N LEU A 163 0.09 -15.85 7.96
CA LEU A 163 1.44 -15.28 7.96
C LEU A 163 2.04 -15.23 6.55
N ILE A 164 1.58 -16.11 5.65
CA ILE A 164 1.97 -16.11 4.23
C ILE A 164 0.75 -16.31 3.32
N LYS A 165 0.81 -15.81 2.08
CA LYS A 165 -0.22 -16.00 1.04
C LYS A 165 0.40 -16.66 -0.19
N TYR A 166 -0.25 -17.71 -0.72
CA TYR A 166 0.09 -18.33 -2.00
C TYR A 166 -1.11 -19.08 -2.60
N ASN A 167 -1.16 -19.15 -3.93
CA ASN A 167 -2.14 -19.97 -4.65
C ASN A 167 -1.68 -21.42 -4.66
N GLN A 168 -2.59 -22.38 -4.41
CA GLN A 168 -2.30 -23.82 -4.52
C GLN A 168 -2.05 -24.21 -5.98
N ILE A 169 -0.90 -23.82 -6.52
CA ILE A 169 -0.39 -24.43 -7.73
C ILE A 169 0.27 -25.72 -7.27
N LYS A 170 -0.33 -26.87 -7.61
CA LYS A 170 0.28 -28.19 -7.46
C LYS A 170 1.51 -28.24 -8.36
N VAL A 171 2.63 -27.68 -7.91
CA VAL A 171 3.93 -27.93 -8.53
C VAL A 171 4.74 -28.70 -7.50
N SER A 172 4.71 -30.02 -7.61
CA SER A 172 5.64 -30.89 -6.87
C SER A 172 7.03 -30.74 -7.51
N ARG A 173 7.70 -29.61 -7.25
CA ARG A 173 9.13 -29.48 -7.50
C ARG A 173 9.85 -29.98 -6.26
N ILE A 174 10.53 -31.11 -6.39
CA ILE A 174 11.49 -31.57 -5.39
C ILE A 174 12.61 -30.52 -5.36
N CYS A 175 12.81 -29.86 -4.22
CA CYS A 175 13.92 -28.94 -4.04
C CYS A 175 15.23 -29.73 -4.05
N HIS A 176 16.19 -29.34 -4.89
CA HIS A 176 17.48 -30.02 -5.00
C HIS A 176 18.31 -29.93 -3.71
N SER A 177 18.22 -28.81 -2.98
CA SER A 177 18.99 -28.58 -1.76
C SER A 177 18.49 -29.36 -0.54
N CYS A 178 17.19 -29.71 -0.50
CA CYS A 178 16.60 -30.39 0.65
C CYS A 178 17.14 -31.81 0.91
N PRO A 179 17.26 -32.70 -0.10
CA PRO A 179 17.89 -34.01 0.09
C PRO A 179 19.32 -33.88 0.60
N LEU A 180 20.11 -32.98 0.00
CA LEU A 180 21.52 -32.76 0.37
C LEU A 180 21.67 -32.31 1.83
N GLY A 181 20.81 -31.41 2.30
CA GLY A 181 20.83 -30.95 3.69
C GLY A 181 20.24 -31.91 4.72
N LYS A 182 19.49 -32.94 4.29
CA LYS A 182 18.81 -33.92 5.16
C LYS A 182 19.46 -35.31 5.16
N HIS A 183 20.64 -35.47 4.55
CA HIS A 183 21.41 -36.69 4.68
C HIS A 183 21.88 -36.87 6.14
N VAL A 184 21.12 -37.64 6.91
CA VAL A 184 21.61 -38.25 8.14
C VAL A 184 22.36 -39.52 7.71
N LYS A 185 23.63 -39.67 8.14
CA LYS A 185 24.37 -40.94 7.97
C LYS A 185 23.46 -42.07 8.46
N LEU A 186 23.21 -43.06 7.61
CA LEU A 186 22.50 -44.27 8.03
C LEU A 186 23.23 -44.86 9.24
N PRO A 187 22.52 -45.38 10.26
CA PRO A 187 23.16 -46.13 11.33
C PRO A 187 23.89 -47.33 10.70
N HIS A 188 25.17 -47.52 11.06
CA HIS A 188 25.94 -48.68 10.63
C HIS A 188 25.28 -49.94 11.21
N CYS A 189 24.82 -50.84 10.35
CA CYS A 189 24.51 -52.21 10.78
C CYS A 189 25.82 -52.97 10.94
N ASN A 190 26.24 -53.24 12.18
CA ASN A 190 27.27 -54.23 12.47
C ASN A 190 26.71 -55.62 12.17
N PHE A 191 27.02 -56.16 10.99
CA PHE A 191 26.90 -57.60 10.75
C PHE A 191 28.28 -58.21 10.86
N HIS A 192 28.44 -59.07 11.87
CA HIS A 192 29.58 -59.96 12.04
C HIS A 192 29.76 -60.83 10.79
N HIS A 193 31.03 -61.07 10.45
CA HIS A 193 31.54 -61.91 9.37
C HIS A 193 30.66 -63.10 8.95
N ASN A 194 30.43 -63.27 7.65
CA ASN A 194 31.07 -64.36 6.89
C ASN A 194 31.03 -64.13 5.37
N LEU A 195 32.15 -64.48 4.73
CA LEU A 195 32.39 -64.50 3.28
C LEU A 195 31.29 -65.25 2.51
N ILE A 196 30.79 -64.67 1.41
CA ILE A 196 30.66 -65.33 0.09
C ILE A 196 30.89 -64.28 -1.01
N ILE A 197 31.91 -64.50 -1.82
CA ILE A 197 32.18 -63.79 -3.08
C ILE A 197 31.33 -64.43 -4.19
N ILE A 198 30.53 -63.66 -4.93
CA ILE A 198 30.26 -63.92 -6.36
C ILE A 198 30.27 -62.61 -7.14
N LEU A 199 31.18 -62.55 -8.12
CA LEU A 199 31.31 -61.53 -9.16
C LEU A 199 30.26 -61.73 -10.27
N LYS A 200 29.73 -60.64 -10.84
CA LYS A 200 29.78 -60.23 -12.26
C LYS A 200 28.55 -59.44 -12.72
N LYS A 201 28.86 -58.27 -13.34
CA LYS A 201 28.35 -57.73 -14.62
C LYS A 201 26.90 -58.07 -15.01
N TYR A 202 26.07 -57.04 -15.18
CA TYR A 202 25.89 -56.35 -16.47
C TYR A 202 25.78 -54.84 -16.22
#